data_AF-A0A4Z1RL15-F1
#
_entry.id   AF-A0A4Z1RL15-F1
#
_cell.length_a   1.000
_cell.length_b   1.000
_cell.length_c   1.000
_cell.angle_alpha   90.00
_cell.angle_beta   90.00
_cell.angle_gamma   90.00
#
_symmetry.space_group_name_H-M   'P 1'
#
loop_
_entity.id
_entity.type
_entity.pdbx_description
1 polymer ?
#
loop_
_entity_poly.entity_id
_entity_poly.type
_entity_poly.pdbx_seq_one_letter_code
_entity_poly.pdbx_strand_id
1 'polypeptide(L)'
;MREVFSSPRLENVEKVARWLEEQDIPVRITNGRSYHGNRRRHFSYRGTGNGPQAAVWVIHSEDQPRARALMREAGLSGPTTRPVVQSPVGTTEALPQVPADPVLPPSVLQRINRFRRVLLIVIAVIAAMAIWAV
;
A
#
# COMPACT_ATOMS: atom_id res chain seq x y z
N MET A 1 -5.76 3.03 20.83
CA MET A 1 -4.88 3.16 19.66
C MET A 1 -5.44 4.15 18.65
N ARG A 2 -4.62 5.09 18.19
CA ARG A 2 -5.02 6.11 17.20
C ARG A 2 -3.98 6.21 16.08
N GLU A 3 -4.43 6.25 14.83
CA GLU A 3 -3.54 6.45 13.69
C GLU A 3 -2.95 7.86 13.73
N VAL A 4 -1.65 7.95 13.44
CA VAL A 4 -0.93 9.23 13.35
C VAL A 4 -0.29 9.44 11.98
N PHE A 5 0.07 8.37 11.29
CA PHE A 5 0.75 8.42 10.00
C PHE A 5 0.47 7.19 9.16
N SER A 6 0.27 7.36 7.86
CA SER A 6 0.24 6.26 6.90
C SER A 6 0.99 6.61 5.62
N SER A 7 1.63 5.62 5.01
CA SER A 7 2.34 5.80 3.73
C SER A 7 2.24 4.53 2.87
N PRO A 8 2.14 4.66 1.53
CA PRO A 8 2.25 3.52 0.63
C PRO A 8 3.63 2.84 0.71
N ARG A 9 4.65 3.60 1.14
CA ARG A 9 6.02 3.10 1.34
C ARG A 9 6.21 2.66 2.78
N LEU A 10 6.42 1.37 2.95
CA LEU A 10 6.61 0.75 4.27
C LEU A 10 7.83 1.34 4.99
N GLU A 11 8.89 1.65 4.24
CA GLU A 11 10.14 2.17 4.78
C GLU A 11 9.93 3.52 5.48
N ASN A 12 9.02 4.34 4.96
CA ASN A 12 8.66 5.62 5.59
C ASN A 12 7.94 5.40 6.91
N VAL A 13 7.03 4.43 6.96
CA VAL A 13 6.27 4.06 8.16
C VAL A 13 7.20 3.51 9.23
N GLU A 14 8.14 2.64 8.86
CA GLU A 14 9.15 2.09 9.77
C GLU A 14 10.08 3.17 10.33
N LYS A 15 10.51 4.13 9.51
CA LYS A 15 11.32 5.27 9.97
C LYS A 15 10.56 6.16 10.96
N VAL A 16 9.31 6.50 10.65
CA VAL A 16 8.47 7.32 11.54
C VAL A 16 8.17 6.59 12.85
N ALA A 17 7.90 5.28 12.79
CA ALA A 17 7.68 4.47 13.98
C ALA A 17 8.92 4.48 14.89
N ARG A 18 10.11 4.20 14.33
CA ARG A 18 11.37 4.25 15.10
C ARG A 18 11.62 5.62 15.71
N TRP A 19 11.41 6.69 14.93
CA TRP A 19 11.58 8.05 15.42
C TRP A 19 10.60 8.41 16.55
N LEU A 20 9.36 7.91 16.52
CA LEU A 20 8.41 8.09 17.63
C LEU A 20 8.80 7.25 18.86
N GLU A 21 9.33 6.04 18.66
CA GLU A 21 9.85 5.20 19.76
C GLU A 21 11.05 5.87 20.45
N GLU A 22 11.93 6.52 19.69
CA GLU A 22 13.06 7.31 20.22
C GLU A 22 12.61 8.50 21.07
N GLN A 23 11.34 8.94 20.96
CA GLN A 23 10.74 10.02 21.74
C GLN A 23 9.87 9.49 22.91
N ASP A 24 10.06 8.23 23.29
CA ASP A 24 9.30 7.51 24.33
C ASP A 24 7.79 7.41 24.05
N ILE A 25 7.40 7.41 22.77
CA ILE A 25 6.00 7.22 22.37
C ILE A 25 5.80 5.78 21.90
N PRO A 26 5.01 4.96 22.62
CA PRO A 26 4.78 3.58 22.23
C PRO A 26 3.88 3.52 20.99
N VAL A 27 4.36 2.87 19.93
CA VAL A 27 3.67 2.76 18.65
C VAL A 27 3.52 1.32 18.18
N ARG A 28 2.62 1.13 17.21
CA ARG A 28 2.38 -0.13 16.52
C ARG A 28 2.25 0.10 15.02
N ILE A 29 2.97 -0.67 14.23
CA ILE A 29 2.86 -0.66 12.77
C ILE A 29 1.79 -1.67 12.34
N THR A 30 0.82 -1.23 11.53
CA THR A 30 -0.11 -2.11 10.81
C THR A 30 0.27 -2.21 9.35
N ASN A 31 -0.03 -3.36 8.73
CA ASN A 31 0.40 -3.69 7.37
C ASN A 31 1.92 -3.51 7.22
N GLY A 32 2.69 -3.87 8.26
CA GLY A 32 4.15 -3.87 8.26
C GLY A 32 4.76 -5.01 7.43
N ARG A 33 6.08 -5.20 7.54
CA ARG A 33 6.77 -6.36 6.96
C ARG A 33 6.23 -7.63 7.59
N SER A 34 5.54 -8.47 6.81
CA SER A 34 5.18 -9.80 7.30
C SER A 34 6.36 -10.75 7.08
N TYR A 35 6.61 -11.63 8.04
CA TYR A 35 7.66 -12.65 7.98
C TYR A 35 7.56 -13.54 6.72
N HIS A 36 6.36 -13.68 6.14
CA HIS A 36 6.10 -14.46 4.92
C HIS A 36 5.93 -13.63 3.64
N GLY A 37 6.12 -12.31 3.70
CA GLY A 37 5.71 -11.37 2.66
C GLY A 37 6.85 -10.55 2.05
N ASN A 38 7.91 -11.18 1.56
CA ASN A 38 9.05 -10.47 0.97
C ASN A 38 8.73 -9.74 -0.36
N ARG A 39 7.53 -9.94 -0.94
CA ARG A 39 7.18 -9.40 -2.26
C ARG A 39 6.00 -8.45 -2.17
N ARG A 40 6.24 -7.21 -1.72
CA ARG A 40 5.31 -6.10 -2.01
C ARG A 40 5.60 -5.56 -3.41
N ARG A 41 4.56 -5.39 -4.22
CA ARG A 41 4.70 -4.69 -5.50
C ARG A 41 5.13 -3.26 -5.20
N HIS A 42 6.15 -2.79 -5.91
CA HIS A 42 6.55 -1.39 -5.86
C HIS A 42 5.35 -0.53 -6.24
N PHE A 43 5.18 0.59 -5.54
CA PHE A 43 4.16 1.59 -5.83
C PHE A 43 4.25 2.00 -7.32
N SER A 44 3.15 1.83 -8.05
CA SER A 44 3.06 2.19 -9.47
C SER A 44 2.17 3.42 -9.62
N TYR A 45 2.65 4.43 -10.34
CA TYR A 45 1.86 5.62 -10.69
C TYR A 45 0.86 5.38 -11.84
N ARG A 46 1.00 4.26 -12.58
CA ARG A 46 0.15 3.93 -13.75
C ARG A 46 -1.00 2.98 -13.41
N GLY A 47 -1.31 2.77 -12.14
CA GLY A 47 -2.40 1.90 -11.73
C GLY A 47 -2.93 2.28 -10.37
N THR A 48 -4.21 1.97 -10.14
CA THR A 48 -4.88 2.08 -8.83
C THR A 48 -4.27 1.06 -7.87
N GLY A 49 -3.15 1.44 -7.25
CA GLY A 49 -2.44 0.65 -6.25
C GLY A 49 -3.23 0.52 -4.96
N ASN A 50 -4.33 -0.24 -4.95
CA ASN A 50 -5.26 -0.39 -3.84
C ASN A 50 -4.85 -1.50 -2.87
N GLY A 51 -3.56 -1.58 -2.54
CA GLY A 51 -3.08 -2.47 -1.47
C GLY A 51 -3.32 -1.83 -0.10
N PRO A 52 -3.52 -2.62 0.98
CA PRO A 52 -3.62 -2.08 2.33
C PRO A 52 -2.35 -1.30 2.70
N GLN A 53 -2.51 -0.02 3.01
CA GLN A 53 -1.43 0.92 3.29
C GLN A 53 -0.78 0.64 4.65
N ALA A 54 0.53 0.78 4.74
CA ALA A 54 1.24 0.72 6.01
C ALA A 54 0.91 1.96 6.85
N ALA A 55 0.69 1.76 8.15
CA ALA A 55 0.30 2.84 9.06
C ALA A 55 0.91 2.67 10.46
N VAL A 56 1.21 3.79 11.10
CA VAL A 56 1.67 3.90 12.48
C VAL A 56 0.52 4.32 13.37
N TRP A 57 0.30 3.53 14.42
CA TRP A 57 -0.70 3.75 15.44
C TRP A 57 -0.01 3.99 16.78
N VAL A 58 -0.42 5.02 17.51
CA VAL A 58 0.02 5.20 18.89
C VAL A 58 -0.79 4.26 19.78
N ILE A 59 -0.15 3.57 20.72
CA ILE A 59 -0.79 2.58 21.59
C ILE A 59 -1.81 3.28 22.49
N HIS A 60 -1.34 4.26 23.26
CA HIS A 60 -2.16 5.09 24.13
C HIS A 60 -2.75 6.27 23.36
N SER A 61 -4.05 6.49 23.52
CA SER A 61 -4.73 7.58 22.82
C SER A 61 -4.28 8.97 23.32
N GLU A 62 -3.87 9.06 24.58
CA GLU A 62 -3.41 10.30 25.24
C GLU A 62 -2.10 10.84 24.66
N ASP A 63 -1.25 9.96 24.11
CA ASP A 63 0.03 10.34 23.51
C ASP A 63 -0.12 10.91 22.09
N GLN A 64 -1.33 10.83 21.50
CA GLN A 64 -1.58 11.26 20.13
C GLN A 64 -1.32 12.77 19.90
N PRO A 65 -1.80 13.70 20.75
CA PRO A 65 -1.54 15.13 20.57
C PRO A 65 -0.04 15.45 20.62
N ARG A 66 0.69 14.80 21.54
CA ARG A 66 2.14 14.94 21.69
C ARG A 66 2.87 14.41 20.46
N ALA A 67 2.53 13.21 19.98
CA ALA A 67 3.11 12.65 18.75
C ALA A 67 2.92 13.59 17.55
N ARG A 68 1.72 14.18 17.42
CA ARG A 68 1.41 15.13 16.35
C ARG A 68 2.16 16.46 16.48
N ALA A 69 2.40 16.94 17.70
CA ALA A 69 3.20 18.13 17.95
C ALA A 69 4.64 17.92 17.44
N LEU A 70 5.28 16.84 17.90
CA LEU A 70 6.63 16.47 17.49
C LEU A 70 6.71 16.27 15.96
N MET A 71 5.75 15.53 15.37
CA MET A 71 5.74 15.31 13.92
C MET A 71 5.65 16.61 13.14
N ARG A 72 4.89 17.61 13.62
CA ARG A 72 4.78 18.92 12.98
C ARG A 72 6.11 19.69 13.06
N GLU A 73 6.78 19.65 14.20
CA GLU A 73 8.09 20.26 14.41
C GLU A 73 9.15 19.66 13.48
N ALA A 74 9.09 18.34 13.27
CA ALA A 74 9.98 17.61 12.36
C ALA A 74 9.64 17.82 10.86
N GLY A 75 8.62 18.61 10.52
CA GLY A 75 8.12 18.76 9.15
C GLY A 75 7.45 17.49 8.59
N LEU A 76 7.18 16.51 9.45
CA LEU A 76 6.44 15.29 9.16
C LEU A 76 4.94 15.56 9.32
N SER A 77 4.42 16.57 8.62
CA SER A 77 3.00 16.82 8.48
C SER A 77 2.39 15.78 7.54
N GLY A 78 2.37 14.53 7.98
CA GLY A 78 1.73 13.44 7.26
C GLY A 78 0.21 13.67 7.14
N PRO A 79 -0.43 13.06 6.14
CA PRO A 79 -1.86 13.25 5.90
C PRO A 79 -2.64 12.68 7.10
N THR A 80 -3.09 13.56 7.98
CA THR A 80 -4.31 13.36 8.77
C THR A 80 -5.34 14.33 8.24
N THR A 81 -5.82 14.02 7.05
CA THR A 81 -7.23 14.24 6.77
C THR A 81 -7.76 12.83 6.65
N ARG A 82 -8.74 12.48 7.49
CA ARG A 82 -9.54 11.24 7.49
C ARG A 82 -9.28 10.35 6.27
N PRO A 83 -9.14 9.02 6.40
CA PRO A 83 -9.71 8.20 5.35
C PRO A 83 -11.18 8.64 5.31
N VAL A 84 -11.54 9.45 4.32
CA VAL A 84 -12.92 9.57 3.89
C VAL A 84 -13.20 8.17 3.37
N VAL A 85 -13.51 7.27 4.31
CA VAL A 85 -14.65 6.40 4.11
C VAL A 85 -15.71 7.40 3.70
N GLN A 86 -16.01 7.41 2.41
CA GLN A 86 -17.14 8.14 1.87
C GLN A 86 -18.34 7.62 2.65
N SER A 87 -18.67 8.25 3.77
CA SER A 87 -20.00 8.17 4.34
C SER A 87 -20.90 8.69 3.24
N PRO A 88 -21.84 7.89 2.73
CA PRO A 88 -22.72 8.30 1.66
C PRO A 88 -23.80 9.18 2.27
N VAL A 89 -23.45 10.39 2.71
CA VAL A 89 -24.42 11.38 3.18
C VAL A 89 -24.02 12.75 2.64
N GLY A 90 -24.60 13.03 1.48
CA GLY A 90 -24.96 14.32 0.89
C GLY A 90 -24.14 15.56 1.25
N THR A 91 -23.33 16.02 0.28
CA THR A 91 -23.41 17.40 -0.22
C THR A 91 -23.05 17.39 -1.69
N THR A 92 -24.05 17.64 -2.52
CA THR A 92 -23.93 17.94 -3.94
C THR A 92 -23.34 19.34 -4.07
N GLU A 93 -22.05 19.46 -4.40
CA GLU A 93 -21.50 20.65 -5.08
C GLU A 93 -20.53 20.18 -6.15
N ALA A 94 -20.83 20.59 -7.37
CA ALA A 94 -20.22 20.12 -8.60
C ALA A 94 -18.78 20.61 -8.72
N LEU A 95 -17.82 19.74 -8.40
CA LEU A 95 -16.47 19.82 -8.96
C LEU A 95 -16.44 19.06 -10.29
N PRO A 96 -15.72 19.56 -11.32
CA PRO A 96 -15.55 18.81 -12.57
C PRO A 96 -14.97 17.44 -12.23
N GLN A 97 -15.72 16.39 -12.55
CA GLN A 97 -15.21 15.03 -12.40
C GLN A 97 -13.98 14.90 -13.28
N VAL A 98 -12.79 14.93 -12.68
CA VAL A 98 -11.57 14.45 -13.31
C VAL A 98 -11.89 13.03 -13.77
N PRO A 99 -11.86 12.75 -15.08
CA PRO A 99 -12.28 11.45 -15.58
C PRO A 99 -11.41 10.39 -14.89
N ALA A 100 -12.09 9.49 -14.17
CA ALA A 100 -11.48 8.28 -13.67
C ALA A 100 -10.67 7.63 -14.81
N ASP A 101 -9.44 7.25 -14.51
CA ASP A 101 -8.48 6.65 -15.44
C ASP A 101 -9.13 5.74 -16.50
N PRO A 102 -8.59 5.69 -17.72
CA PRO A 102 -9.15 4.88 -18.79
C PRO A 102 -9.27 3.43 -18.29
N VAL A 103 -10.52 2.97 -18.19
CA VAL A 103 -10.87 1.59 -17.91
C VAL A 103 -10.30 0.75 -19.04
N LEU A 104 -9.05 0.29 -18.91
CA LEU A 104 -8.49 -0.67 -19.84
C LEU A 104 -9.40 -1.90 -19.78
N PRO A 105 -9.96 -2.35 -20.91
CA PRO A 105 -10.91 -3.43 -20.91
C PRO A 105 -10.25 -4.69 -20.32
N PRO A 106 -10.96 -5.45 -19.46
CA PRO A 106 -10.42 -6.61 -18.76
C PRO A 106 -9.86 -7.69 -19.70
N SER A 107 -10.22 -7.62 -20.99
CA SER A 107 -9.73 -8.48 -22.06
C SER A 107 -8.22 -8.40 -22.29
N VAL A 108 -7.58 -7.24 -22.11
CA VAL A 108 -6.14 -7.06 -22.42
C VAL A 108 -5.26 -7.68 -21.33
N LEU A 109 -5.63 -7.48 -20.05
CA LEU A 109 -4.92 -8.07 -18.90
C LEU A 109 -5.07 -9.59 -18.83
N GLN A 110 -6.24 -10.11 -19.20
CA GLN A 110 -6.48 -11.56 -19.28
C GLN A 110 -5.64 -12.22 -20.39
N ARG A 111 -5.45 -11.53 -21.53
CA ARG A 111 -4.68 -12.05 -22.67
C ARG A 111 -3.22 -12.28 -22.32
N ILE A 112 -2.60 -11.32 -21.61
CA ILE A 112 -1.19 -11.40 -21.20
C ILE A 112 -0.94 -12.57 -20.25
N ASN A 113 -1.82 -12.78 -19.26
CA ASN A 113 -1.69 -13.89 -18.31
C ASN A 113 -1.88 -15.27 -18.97
N ARG A 114 -2.67 -15.36 -20.05
CA ARG A 114 -2.84 -16.60 -20.83
C ARG A 114 -1.57 -16.97 -21.60
N PHE A 115 -0.94 -16.01 -22.28
CA PHE A 115 0.32 -16.26 -23.00
C PHE A 115 1.45 -16.71 -22.08
N ARG A 116 1.55 -16.12 -20.87
CA ARG A 116 2.53 -16.54 -19.88
C ARG A 116 2.37 -18.01 -19.46
N ARG A 117 1.12 -18.49 -19.31
CA ARG A 117 0.85 -19.91 -18.96
C ARG A 117 1.17 -20.86 -20.11
N VAL A 118 0.79 -20.50 -21.34
CA VAL A 118 1.09 -21.31 -22.53
C VAL A 118 2.60 -21.44 -22.72
N LEU A 119 3.35 -20.33 -22.58
CA LEU A 119 4.81 -20.36 -22.68
C LEU A 119 5.44 -21.30 -21.64
N LEU A 120 4.98 -21.26 -20.39
CA LEU A 120 5.49 -22.15 -19.34
C LEU A 120 5.17 -23.63 -19.62
N ILE A 121 3.99 -23.93 -20.17
CA ILE A 121 3.61 -25.29 -20.56
C ILE A 121 4.51 -25.78 -21.71
N VAL A 122 4.74 -24.95 -22.73
CA VAL A 122 5.63 -25.29 -23.85
C VAL A 122 7.06 -25.56 -23.37
N ILE A 123 7.60 -24.71 -22.50
CA ILE A 123 8.93 -24.91 -21.91
C ILE A 123 8.97 -26.22 -21.11
N ALA A 124 7.94 -26.52 -20.32
CA ALA A 124 7.87 -27.76 -19.55
C ALA A 124 7.83 -29.01 -20.46
N VAL A 125 7.08 -28.96 -21.57
CA VAL A 125 7.02 -30.05 -22.55
C VAL A 125 8.37 -30.25 -23.24
N ILE A 126 9.05 -29.17 -23.65
CA ILE A 126 10.38 -29.26 -24.26
C ILE A 126 11.40 -29.84 -23.26
N ALA A 127 11.36 -29.40 -22.00
CA ALA A 127 12.23 -29.94 -20.96
C ALA A 127 11.98 -31.44 -20.71
N ALA A 128 10.72 -31.86 -20.64
CA ALA A 128 10.35 -33.27 -20.49
C ALA A 128 10.81 -34.12 -21.68
N MET A 129 10.65 -33.62 -22.91
CA MET A 129 11.13 -34.30 -24.11
C MET A 129 12.66 -34.42 -24.15
N ALA A 130 13.39 -33.38 -23.74
CA ALA A 130 14.84 -33.41 -23.66
C ALA A 130 15.35 -34.41 -22.61
N ILE A 131 14.67 -34.51 -21.46
CA ILE A 131 15.00 -35.50 -20.41
C ILE A 131 14.72 -36.93 -20.88
N TRP A 132 13.67 -37.14 -21.68
CA TRP A 132 13.32 -38.47 -22.19
C TRP A 132 14.22 -38.93 -23.36
N ALA A 133 14.86 -37.98 -24.06
CA ALA A 133 15.75 -38.26 -25.18
C ALA A 133 17.23 -38.48 -24.78
N VAL A 134 17.58 -38.32 -23.50
CA VAL A 134 18.90 -38.58 -22.91
C VAL A 134 18.89 -39.91 -22.17
#